data_AF-W4VLV0-F1
#
_entry.id   AF-W4VLV0-F1
#
_cell.length_a   1.000
_cell.length_b   1.000
_cell.length_c   1.000
_cell.angle_alpha   90.00
_cell.angle_beta   90.00
_cell.angle_gamma   90.00
#
_symmetry.space_group_name_H-M   'P 1'
#
loop_
_entity.id
_entity.type
_entity.pdbx_description
1 polymer ?
#
loop_
_entity_poly.entity_id
_entity_poly.type
_entity_poly.pdbx_seq_one_letter_code
_entity_poly.pdbx_strand_id
1 'polypeptide(L)'
;MLESQSKWIFTYNESNAGNLQELADLNVSPIIKQILLKRGMDTAEKADQFLQPELNQLHATTAFSDIDKGVNRVKKAIEDGESILVYGDYDADGVTSTTLMVEALRESGAMCDYYIPNRFTEGYGPNKEAFREAHRQGSK
;
A
#
# COMPACT_ATOMS: atom_id res chain seq x y z
N MET A 1 42.10 -2.60 -16.39
CA MET A 1 40.73 -3.07 -16.12
C MET A 1 40.33 -2.43 -14.81
N LEU A 2 39.25 -1.65 -14.75
CA LEU A 2 38.83 -1.01 -13.49
C LEU A 2 38.32 -2.09 -12.54
N GLU A 3 38.82 -2.12 -11.31
CA GLU A 3 38.35 -3.05 -10.30
C GLU A 3 36.94 -2.69 -9.83
N SER A 4 36.10 -3.70 -9.60
CA SER A 4 34.74 -3.51 -9.12
C SER A 4 34.77 -2.94 -7.69
N GLN A 5 34.07 -1.83 -7.48
CA GLN A 5 33.85 -1.25 -6.15
C GLN A 5 32.68 -1.93 -5.39
N SER A 6 31.99 -2.88 -6.03
CA SER A 6 30.84 -3.57 -5.45
C SER A 6 31.28 -4.79 -4.64
N LYS A 7 30.73 -4.94 -3.44
CA LYS A 7 30.86 -6.17 -2.65
C LYS A 7 29.80 -7.18 -3.08
N TRP A 8 30.16 -8.07 -4.00
CA TRP A 8 29.27 -9.14 -4.45
C TRP A 8 29.04 -10.14 -3.33
N ILE A 9 27.78 -10.27 -2.90
CA ILE A 9 27.36 -11.29 -1.94
C ILE A 9 26.73 -12.44 -2.72
N PHE A 10 27.51 -13.48 -2.94
CA PHE A 10 27.00 -14.72 -3.50
C PHE A 10 26.21 -15.45 -2.42
N THR A 11 24.89 -15.33 -2.47
CA THR A 11 24.00 -16.04 -1.55
C THR A 11 23.79 -17.50 -1.95
N TYR A 12 24.35 -17.94 -3.08
CA TYR A 12 24.27 -19.32 -3.55
C TYR A 12 25.46 -20.12 -3.02
N ASN A 13 25.17 -21.09 -2.16
CA ASN A 13 26.04 -22.23 -1.88
C ASN A 13 25.13 -23.48 -1.76
N GLU A 14 25.66 -24.66 -2.08
CA GLU A 14 24.89 -25.92 -2.00
C GLU A 14 24.42 -26.20 -0.56
N SER A 15 25.09 -25.64 0.44
CA SER A 15 24.72 -25.78 1.86
C SER A 15 23.57 -24.89 2.35
N ASN A 16 23.20 -23.83 1.62
CA ASN A 16 22.03 -22.97 1.88
C ASN A 16 20.95 -23.13 0.80
N ALA A 17 21.01 -24.20 0.01
CA ALA A 17 19.86 -24.61 -0.78
C ALA A 17 18.77 -25.03 0.21
N GLY A 18 17.75 -24.17 0.41
CA GLY A 18 16.57 -24.55 1.17
C GLY A 18 16.00 -25.86 0.63
N ASN A 19 15.27 -26.60 1.46
CA ASN A 19 14.80 -27.92 1.10
C ASN A 19 13.80 -27.84 -0.06
N LEU A 20 14.26 -28.05 -1.30
CA LEU A 20 13.41 -27.95 -2.50
C LEU A 20 12.24 -28.94 -2.48
N GLN A 21 12.30 -29.96 -1.62
CA GLN A 21 11.22 -30.89 -1.40
C GLN A 21 9.96 -30.21 -0.83
N GLU A 22 10.11 -29.11 -0.08
CA GLU A 22 8.99 -28.32 0.47
C GLU A 22 8.14 -27.69 -0.63
N LEU A 23 8.72 -27.49 -1.83
CA LEU A 23 8.05 -26.94 -3.00
C LEU A 23 8.01 -27.95 -4.15
N ALA A 24 8.07 -29.25 -3.86
CA ALA A 24 8.13 -30.30 -4.89
C ALA A 24 6.94 -30.21 -5.86
N ASP A 25 5.75 -29.97 -5.32
CA ASP A 25 4.48 -29.93 -6.06
C ASP A 25 4.30 -28.65 -6.91
N LEU A 26 5.14 -27.63 -6.70
CA LEU A 26 5.10 -26.42 -7.50
C LEU A 26 5.73 -26.68 -8.89
N ASN A 27 4.96 -26.44 -9.96
CA ASN A 27 5.42 -26.63 -11.34
C ASN A 27 6.25 -25.44 -11.86
N VAL A 28 7.38 -25.16 -11.20
CA VAL A 28 8.34 -24.12 -11.58
C VAL A 28 9.77 -24.69 -11.56
N SER A 29 10.69 -24.01 -12.22
CA SER A 29 12.08 -24.49 -12.31
C SER A 29 12.77 -24.48 -10.93
N PRO A 30 13.79 -25.34 -10.71
CA PRO A 30 14.50 -25.43 -9.43
C PRO A 30 15.09 -24.09 -8.96
N ILE A 31 15.52 -23.23 -9.89
CA ILE A 31 16.04 -21.90 -9.55
C ILE A 31 14.95 -20.99 -8.97
N ILE A 32 13.72 -21.07 -9.46
CA ILE A 32 12.58 -20.33 -8.90
C ILE A 32 12.24 -20.84 -7.49
N LYS A 33 12.22 -22.16 -7.29
CA LYS A 33 12.02 -22.77 -5.95
C LYS A 33 13.06 -22.28 -4.94
N GLN A 34 14.35 -22.24 -5.33
CA GLN A 34 15.41 -21.71 -4.47
C GLN A 34 15.21 -20.23 -4.13
N ILE A 35 14.78 -19.42 -5.10
CA ILE A 35 14.51 -18.00 -4.90
C ILE A 35 13.32 -17.78 -3.95
N LEU A 36 12.27 -18.59 -4.07
CA LEU A 36 11.09 -18.54 -3.20
C LEU A 36 11.44 -18.88 -1.75
N LEU A 37 12.18 -19.97 -1.54
CA LEU A 37 12.67 -20.36 -0.21
C LEU A 37 13.49 -19.23 0.45
N LYS A 38 14.37 -18.58 -0.32
CA LYS A 38 15.14 -17.42 0.18
C LYS A 38 14.30 -16.19 0.53
N ARG A 39 13.10 -16.07 -0.06
CA ARG A 39 12.12 -15.02 0.26
C ARG A 39 11.19 -15.40 1.42
N GLY A 40 11.40 -16.55 2.06
CA GLY A 40 10.55 -17.05 3.15
C GLY A 40 9.26 -17.72 2.67
N MET A 41 9.16 -18.03 1.37
CA MET A 41 8.08 -18.85 0.81
C MET A 41 8.48 -20.32 0.89
N ASP A 42 8.40 -20.86 2.11
CA ASP A 42 8.88 -22.18 2.54
C ASP A 42 7.79 -23.28 2.52
N THR A 43 6.64 -22.97 1.91
CA THR A 43 5.54 -23.93 1.73
C THR A 43 4.93 -23.72 0.35
N ALA A 44 4.37 -24.78 -0.22
CA ALA A 44 3.70 -24.71 -1.51
C ALA A 44 2.59 -23.66 -1.50
N GLU A 45 1.84 -23.55 -0.40
CA GLU A 45 0.76 -22.59 -0.22
C GLU A 45 1.28 -21.14 -0.23
N LYS A 46 2.33 -20.81 0.54
CA LYS A 46 2.92 -19.46 0.54
C LYS A 46 3.48 -19.10 -0.83
N ALA A 47 4.14 -20.06 -1.48
CA ALA A 47 4.71 -19.87 -2.81
C ALA A 47 3.63 -19.63 -3.87
N ASP A 48 2.54 -20.39 -3.82
CA ASP A 48 1.40 -20.25 -4.73
C ASP A 48 0.71 -18.90 -4.53
N GLN A 49 0.38 -18.51 -3.29
CA GLN A 49 -0.20 -17.19 -2.97
C GLN A 49 0.69 -16.03 -3.42
N PHE A 50 2.02 -16.17 -3.30
CA PHE A 50 2.95 -15.14 -3.76
C PHE A 50 3.00 -15.01 -5.29
N LEU A 51 2.94 -16.13 -6.01
CA LEU A 51 3.00 -16.15 -7.48
C LEU A 51 1.64 -15.83 -8.13
N GLN A 52 0.54 -16.16 -7.46
CA GLN A 52 -0.84 -16.00 -7.91
C GLN A 52 -1.66 -15.32 -6.81
N PRO A 53 -1.42 -14.01 -6.56
CA PRO A 53 -2.16 -13.29 -5.54
C PRO A 53 -3.62 -13.10 -5.96
N GLU A 54 -4.54 -13.37 -5.05
CA GLU A 54 -5.98 -13.16 -5.24
C GLU A 54 -6.50 -12.07 -4.30
N LEU A 55 -7.55 -11.35 -4.71
CA LEU A 55 -8.14 -10.28 -3.88
C LEU A 55 -8.72 -10.80 -2.56
N ASN A 56 -9.18 -12.06 -2.51
CA ASN A 56 -9.69 -12.71 -1.30
C ASN A 56 -8.58 -13.01 -0.27
N GLN A 57 -7.30 -12.89 -0.65
CA GLN A 57 -6.13 -13.07 0.23
C GLN A 57 -5.68 -11.75 0.88
N LEU A 58 -6.31 -10.62 0.51
CA LEU A 58 -6.04 -9.34 1.17
C LEU A 58 -6.40 -9.42 2.66
N HIS A 59 -5.62 -8.72 3.48
CA HIS A 59 -5.92 -8.61 4.90
C HIS A 59 -7.32 -8.03 5.11
N ALA A 60 -8.05 -8.58 6.07
CA ALA A 60 -9.33 -8.03 6.49
C ALA A 60 -9.13 -6.58 6.93
N THR A 61 -9.95 -5.66 6.41
CA THR A 61 -9.86 -4.24 6.76
C THR A 61 -10.08 -3.99 8.25
N THR A 62 -10.83 -4.88 8.93
CA THR A 62 -11.04 -4.87 10.39
C THR A 62 -9.74 -5.04 11.20
N ALA A 63 -8.63 -5.45 10.58
CA ALA A 63 -7.33 -5.53 11.22
C ALA A 63 -6.68 -4.15 11.42
N PHE A 64 -7.13 -3.12 10.70
CA PHE A 64 -6.64 -1.76 10.90
C PHE A 64 -7.21 -1.18 12.20
N SER A 65 -6.32 -0.72 13.08
CA SER A 65 -6.69 -0.05 14.32
C SER A 65 -7.66 1.09 14.05
N ASP A 66 -8.77 1.13 14.79
CA ASP A 66 -9.78 2.18 14.72
C ASP A 66 -10.46 2.39 13.35
N ILE A 67 -10.37 1.43 12.43
CA ILE A 67 -11.00 1.53 11.11
C ILE A 67 -12.51 1.78 11.21
N ASP A 68 -13.18 1.12 12.15
CA ASP A 68 -14.62 1.29 12.36
C ASP A 68 -14.97 2.72 12.78
N LYS A 69 -14.11 3.38 13.57
CA LYS A 69 -14.30 4.79 13.96
C LYS A 69 -14.18 5.70 12.74
N GLY A 70 -13.19 5.45 11.89
CA GLY A 70 -12.99 6.20 10.64
C GLY A 70 -14.18 6.05 9.68
N VAL A 71 -14.60 4.81 9.43
CA VAL A 71 -15.76 4.51 8.56
C VAL A 71 -17.03 5.17 9.11
N ASN A 72 -17.30 5.07 10.41
CA ASN A 72 -18.48 5.69 11.02
C ASN A 72 -18.43 7.22 10.96
N ARG A 73 -17.25 7.84 11.12
CA ARG A 73 -17.08 9.30 10.98
C ARG A 73 -17.38 9.78 9.56
N VAL A 74 -16.91 9.04 8.55
CA VAL A 74 -17.14 9.35 7.13
C VAL A 74 -18.61 9.17 6.77
N LYS A 75 -19.24 8.06 7.19
CA LYS A 75 -20.68 7.84 6.99
C LYS A 75 -21.51 8.97 7.59
N LYS A 76 -21.19 9.38 8.82
CA LYS A 76 -21.85 10.51 9.46
C LYS A 76 -21.68 11.82 8.67
N ALA A 77 -20.47 12.12 8.17
CA ALA A 77 -20.25 13.30 7.34
C ALA A 77 -21.14 13.27 6.08
N ILE A 78 -21.30 12.11 5.44
CA ILE A 78 -22.16 11.95 4.27
C ILE A 78 -23.63 12.18 4.64
N GLU A 79 -24.11 11.55 5.72
CA GLU A 79 -25.49 11.68 6.20
C GLU A 79 -25.84 13.12 6.62
N ASP A 80 -24.92 13.80 7.29
CA ASP A 80 -25.09 15.18 7.77
C ASP A 80 -24.82 16.24 6.68
N GLY A 81 -24.40 15.84 5.48
CA GLY A 81 -24.05 16.74 4.39
C GLY A 81 -22.84 17.63 4.72
N GLU A 82 -21.84 17.07 5.41
CA GLU A 82 -20.57 17.76 5.69
C GLU A 82 -19.63 17.69 4.48
N SER A 83 -18.82 18.73 4.28
CA SER A 83 -17.76 18.73 3.28
C SER A 83 -16.56 17.91 3.78
N ILE A 84 -16.11 16.96 2.97
CA ILE A 84 -14.93 16.13 3.20
C ILE A 84 -13.79 16.61 2.31
N LEU A 85 -12.60 16.80 2.90
CA LEU A 85 -11.37 17.06 2.14
C LEU A 85 -10.45 15.85 2.23
N VAL A 86 -10.11 15.26 1.08
CA VAL A 86 -9.05 14.25 0.98
C VAL A 86 -7.71 14.97 0.86
N TYR A 87 -6.93 14.95 1.93
CA TYR A 87 -5.57 15.48 1.93
C TYR A 87 -4.60 14.39 1.46
N GLY A 88 -4.08 14.56 0.25
CA GLY A 88 -3.17 13.63 -0.41
C GLY A 88 -1.70 13.94 -0.20
N ASP A 89 -0.87 13.16 -0.89
CA ASP A 89 0.56 13.43 -1.08
C ASP A 89 0.89 13.54 -2.58
N TYR A 90 2.03 14.16 -2.89
CA TYR A 90 2.43 14.49 -4.26
C TYR A 90 3.09 13.34 -5.02
N ASP A 91 3.43 12.23 -4.36
CA ASP A 91 4.03 11.09 -5.03
C ASP A 91 2.99 10.18 -5.71
N ALA A 92 3.45 9.15 -6.41
CA ALA A 92 2.55 8.30 -7.19
C ALA A 92 1.50 7.57 -6.32
N ASP A 93 1.87 7.14 -5.10
CA ASP A 93 0.93 6.49 -4.19
C ASP A 93 -0.06 7.51 -3.61
N GLY A 94 0.43 8.69 -3.21
CA GLY A 94 -0.39 9.79 -2.73
C GLY A 94 -1.43 10.27 -3.74
N VAL A 95 -1.06 10.47 -5.01
CA VAL A 95 -1.97 10.96 -6.04
C VAL A 95 -3.01 9.90 -6.43
N THR A 96 -2.58 8.65 -6.58
CA THR A 96 -3.49 7.55 -6.97
C THR A 96 -4.48 7.20 -5.86
N SER A 97 -4.02 7.11 -4.62
CA SER A 97 -4.90 6.90 -3.45
C SER A 97 -5.88 8.04 -3.24
N THR A 98 -5.44 9.30 -3.42
CA THR A 98 -6.31 10.48 -3.36
C THR A 98 -7.41 10.41 -4.42
N THR A 99 -7.04 10.07 -5.66
CA THR A 99 -8.00 9.95 -6.77
C THR A 99 -9.05 8.88 -6.45
N LEU A 100 -8.61 7.68 -6.06
CA LEU A 100 -9.50 6.57 -5.69
C LEU A 100 -10.44 6.95 -4.54
N MET A 101 -9.93 7.62 -3.52
CA MET A 101 -10.73 8.04 -2.36
C MET A 101 -11.79 9.08 -2.75
N VAL A 102 -11.41 10.08 -3.55
CA VAL A 102 -12.34 11.11 -4.04
C VAL A 102 -13.45 10.49 -4.88
N GLU A 103 -13.11 9.57 -5.79
CA GLU A 103 -14.11 8.86 -6.60
C GLU A 103 -15.06 8.06 -5.73
N ALA A 104 -14.53 7.22 -4.83
CA ALA A 104 -15.34 6.39 -3.93
C ALA A 104 -16.26 7.22 -3.01
N LEU A 105 -15.77 8.33 -2.46
CA LEU A 105 -16.56 9.22 -1.61
C LEU A 105 -17.68 9.91 -2.41
N ARG A 106 -17.38 10.42 -3.61
CA ARG A 106 -18.39 11.06 -4.47
C ARG A 106 -19.44 10.07 -4.95
N GLU A 107 -19.04 8.85 -5.32
CA GLU A 107 -19.99 7.76 -5.63
C GLU A 107 -20.86 7.39 -4.43
N SER A 108 -20.34 7.53 -3.21
CA SER A 108 -21.08 7.34 -1.96
C SER A 108 -21.98 8.53 -1.59
N GLY A 109 -22.04 9.58 -2.41
CA GLY A 109 -22.87 10.76 -2.20
C GLY A 109 -22.23 11.87 -1.35
N ALA A 110 -20.93 11.78 -1.06
CA ALA A 110 -20.23 12.82 -0.30
C ALA A 110 -20.03 14.11 -1.11
N MET A 111 -20.12 15.26 -0.44
CA MET A 111 -19.50 16.49 -0.91
C MET A 111 -18.00 16.40 -0.61
N CYS A 112 -17.19 16.13 -1.63
CA CYS A 112 -15.78 15.83 -1.46
C CYS A 112 -14.89 16.62 -2.42
N ASP A 113 -13.86 17.25 -1.85
CA ASP A 113 -12.74 17.85 -2.56
C ASP A 113 -11.42 17.21 -2.13
N TYR A 114 -10.33 17.62 -2.77
CA TYR A 114 -8.99 17.13 -2.47
C TYR A 114 -7.98 18.27 -2.37
N TYR A 115 -6.88 17.99 -1.71
CA TYR A 115 -5.73 18.87 -1.67
C TYR A 115 -4.45 18.04 -1.73
N ILE A 116 -3.53 18.42 -2.62
CA ILE A 116 -2.21 17.81 -2.75
C ILE A 116 -1.17 18.91 -2.47
N PRO A 117 -0.29 18.75 -1.47
CA PRO A 117 0.69 19.78 -1.13
C PRO A 117 1.74 19.93 -2.23
N ASN A 118 2.25 21.15 -2.40
CA ASN A 118 3.41 21.36 -3.25
C ASN A 118 4.70 20.96 -2.52
N ARG A 119 5.36 19.92 -3.04
CA ARG A 119 6.60 19.37 -2.49
C ARG A 119 7.69 20.40 -2.17
N PHE A 120 7.85 21.42 -3.02
CA PHE A 120 8.96 22.36 -2.92
C PHE A 120 8.67 23.53 -1.98
N THR A 121 7.41 23.97 -1.92
CA THR A 121 7.04 25.14 -1.12
C THR A 121 6.45 24.78 0.23
N GLU A 122 5.79 23.63 0.33
CA GLU A 122 5.04 23.21 1.53
C GLU A 122 5.64 21.98 2.20
N GLY A 123 6.45 21.21 1.46
CA GLY A 123 7.10 20.01 1.96
C GLY A 123 6.17 18.80 1.95
N TYR A 124 6.43 17.85 2.85
CA TYR A 124 5.72 16.57 2.94
C TYR A 124 4.69 16.57 4.06
N GLY A 125 3.51 16.02 3.78
CA GLY A 125 2.49 15.72 4.76
C GLY A 125 1.63 16.91 5.21
N PRO A 126 0.92 16.78 6.35
CA PRO A 126 -0.01 17.78 6.86
C PRO A 126 0.63 19.14 7.12
N ASN A 127 0.04 20.20 6.58
CA ASN A 127 0.48 21.56 6.82
C ASN A 127 -0.63 22.43 7.43
N LYS A 128 -0.24 23.30 8.36
CA LYS A 128 -1.17 24.09 9.18
C LYS A 128 -1.99 25.07 8.35
N GLU A 129 -1.39 25.67 7.33
CA GLU A 129 -2.05 26.69 6.52
C GLU A 129 -3.10 26.08 5.58
N ALA A 130 -2.83 24.91 5.02
CA ALA A 130 -3.79 24.13 4.24
C ALA A 130 -4.98 23.68 5.07
N PHE A 131 -4.78 23.25 6.32
CA PHE A 131 -5.91 22.93 7.22
C PHE A 131 -6.72 24.16 7.61
N ARG A 132 -6.07 25.31 7.83
CA ARG A 132 -6.79 26.57 8.05
C ARG A 132 -7.59 26.97 6.83
N GLU A 133 -7.04 26.79 5.64
CA GLU A 133 -7.74 27.05 4.39
C GLU A 133 -8.93 26.11 4.19
N ALA A 134 -8.72 24.81 4.38
CA ALA A 134 -9.77 23.80 4.34
C ALA A 134 -10.94 24.14 5.28
N HIS A 135 -10.62 24.55 6.51
CA HIS A 135 -11.63 24.97 7.48
C HIS A 135 -12.39 26.22 7.03
N ARG A 136 -11.70 27.22 6.45
CA ARG A 136 -12.34 28.42 5.88
C ARG A 136 -13.26 28.08 4.71
N GLN A 137 -12.94 27.04 3.95
CA GLN A 137 -13.74 26.54 2.84
C GLN A 137 -14.91 25.62 3.28
N GLY A 138 -15.05 25.37 4.59
CA GLY A 138 -16.19 24.64 5.16
C GLY A 138 -15.97 23.14 5.36
N SER A 139 -14.77 22.64 5.12
CA SER A 139 -14.41 21.25 5.41
C SER A 139 -14.33 21.01 6.93
N LYS A 140 -14.85 19.87 7.39
CA LYS A 140 -15.02 19.54 8.82
C LYS A 140 -14.34 18.24 9.26
#